data_AF-A0A183J7Q9-F1
#
_entry.id   AF-A0A183J7Q9-F1
#
_cell.length_a   1.000
_cell.length_b   1.000
_cell.length_c   1.000
_cell.angle_alpha   90.00
_cell.angle_beta   90.00
_cell.angle_gamma   90.00
#
_symmetry.space_group_name_H-M   'P 1'
#
loop_
_entity.id
_entity.type
_entity.pdbx_description
1 polymer ?
#
loop_
_entity_poly.entity_id
_entity_poly.type
_entity_poly.pdbx_seq_one_letter_code
_entity_poly.pdbx_strand_id
1 'polypeptide(L)' 'MSDCHCDTRRVGRDSDASGEFFWGGCADNVHYAATFARRFIDSKDRKSRDGRALMNLHNNRAGRKVTL' A
#
# COMPACT_ATOMS: atom_id res chain seq x y z
N MET A 1 3.25 -14.61 -3.20
CA MET A 1 2.67 -13.48 -2.45
C MET A 1 2.56 -13.93 -1.02
N SER A 2 3.67 -13.92 -0.28
CA SER A 2 3.80 -14.60 1.01
C SER A 2 3.96 -13.66 2.20
N ASP A 3 3.85 -12.35 2.01
CA ASP A 3 4.03 -11.34 3.07
C ASP A 3 2.74 -10.54 3.33
N CYS A 4 1.66 -11.23 3.74
CA CYS A 4 0.45 -10.57 4.26
C CYS A 4 0.52 -10.34 5.78
N HIS A 5 1.70 -10.47 6.39
CA HIS A 5 1.89 -10.29 7.82
C HIS A 5 2.04 -8.82 8.21
N CYS A 6 2.18 -8.58 9.53
CA CYS A 6 2.46 -7.28 10.12
C CYS A 6 3.61 -6.55 9.42
N ASP A 7 3.51 -5.24 9.35
CA ASP A 7 4.58 -4.38 8.88
C ASP A 7 5.70 -4.28 9.94
N THR A 8 6.90 -4.70 9.56
CA THR A 8 8.09 -4.72 10.43
C THR A 8 9.01 -3.53 10.21
N ARG A 9 8.62 -2.55 9.38
CA ARG A 9 9.45 -1.37 9.09
C ARG A 9 9.64 -0.44 10.30
N ARG A 10 8.74 -0.48 11.27
CA ARG A 10 8.83 0.28 12.53
C ARG A 10 8.50 -0.61 13.71
N VAL A 11 9.51 -0.96 14.49
CA VAL A 11 9.42 -1.78 15.70
C VAL A 11 10.54 -1.36 16.66
N GLY A 12 10.27 -1.40 17.95
CA GLY A 12 11.24 -1.04 18.97
C GLY A 12 11.32 0.47 19.23
N ARG A 13 12.44 0.91 19.80
CA ARG A 13 12.64 2.27 20.28
C ARG A 13 12.73 3.28 19.14
N ASP A 14 12.07 4.42 19.29
CA ASP A 14 12.11 5.56 18.38
C ASP A 14 11.99 6.86 19.19
N SER A 15 12.19 8.02 18.56
CA SER A 15 12.08 9.31 19.23
C SER A 15 11.54 10.41 18.33
N ASP A 16 10.81 11.35 18.94
CA ASP A 16 10.33 12.56 18.28
C ASP A 16 10.55 13.80 19.17
N ALA A 17 10.00 14.95 18.76
CA ALA A 17 10.13 16.21 19.51
C ALA A 17 9.57 16.16 20.94
N SER A 18 8.76 15.15 21.26
CA SER A 18 8.13 14.92 22.56
C SER A 18 8.93 13.95 23.45
N GLY A 19 9.97 13.31 22.91
CA GLY A 19 10.85 12.39 23.65
C GLY A 19 10.95 10.99 23.02
N GLU A 20 11.31 10.01 23.84
CA GLU A 20 11.47 8.62 23.40
C GLU A 20 10.20 7.81 23.57
N PHE A 21 9.95 6.91 22.64
CA PHE A 21 8.83 5.97 22.67
C PHE A 21 9.20 4.62 22.04
N PHE A 22 8.28 3.66 22.10
CA PHE A 22 8.47 2.33 21.53
C PHE A 22 7.34 1.99 20.57
N TRP A 23 7.68 1.67 19.33
CA TRP A 23 6.81 0.96 18.39
C TRP A 23 6.65 -0.48 18.85
N GLY A 24 5.40 -0.95 18.91
CA GLY A 24 5.08 -2.33 19.25
C GLY A 24 3.76 -2.77 18.62
N GLY A 25 3.42 -4.05 18.82
CA GLY A 25 2.22 -4.66 18.23
C GLY A 25 2.40 -5.05 16.76
N CYS A 26 1.31 -4.99 16.00
CA CYS A 26 1.25 -5.37 14.60
C CYS A 26 0.75 -4.16 13.79
N ALA A 27 1.64 -3.50 13.05
CA ALA A 27 1.26 -2.43 12.15
C ALA A 27 0.69 -2.98 10.84
N ASP A 28 -0.29 -2.27 10.26
CA ASP A 28 -0.89 -2.66 9.00
C ASP A 28 0.13 -2.58 7.85
N ASN A 29 0.25 -3.67 7.09
CA ASN A 29 1.10 -3.72 5.90
C ASN A 29 0.39 -3.12 4.67
N VAL A 30 0.23 -1.79 4.70
CA VAL A 30 -0.42 -1.02 3.62
C VAL A 30 0.31 -1.14 2.28
N HIS A 31 1.63 -1.36 2.30
CA HIS A 31 2.42 -1.58 1.09
C HIS A 31 2.07 -2.91 0.39
N TYR A 32 1.92 -3.98 1.18
CA TYR A 32 1.40 -5.25 0.67
C TYR A 32 -0.01 -5.06 0.09
N ALA A 33 -0.91 -4.44 0.84
CA ALA A 33 -2.30 -4.22 0.41
C ALA A 33 -2.39 -3.44 -0.91
N ALA A 34 -1.64 -2.33 -1.04
CA ALA A 34 -1.59 -1.53 -2.26
C ALA A 34 -1.01 -2.33 -3.45
N THR A 35 0.01 -3.14 -3.21
CA THR A 35 0.60 -4.00 -4.25
C THR A 35 -0.36 -5.10 -4.69
N PHE A 36 -1.06 -5.73 -3.75
CA PHE A 36 -2.11 -6.71 -4.01
C PHE A 36 -3.22 -6.08 -4.86
N ALA A 37 -3.77 -4.95 -4.42
CA ALA A 37 -4.85 -4.23 -5.10
C ALA A 37 -4.44 -3.85 -6.53
N ARG A 38 -3.21 -3.36 -6.73
CA ARG A 38 -2.67 -3.09 -8.06
C ARG A 38 -2.61 -4.32 -8.95
N ARG A 39 -2.18 -5.47 -8.43
CA ARG A 39 -2.09 -6.70 -9.23
C ARG A 39 -3.47 -7.24 -9.58
N PHE A 40 -4.40 -7.18 -8.65
CA PHE A 40 -5.75 -7.72 -8.80
C PHE A 40 -6.66 -6.81 -9.63
N ILE A 41 -6.87 -5.57 -9.20
CA ILE A 41 -7.83 -4.63 -9.81
C ILE A 41 -7.36 -4.22 -11.21
N ASP A 42 -6.08 -3.88 -11.39
CA ASP A 42 -5.58 -3.41 -12.70
C ASP A 42 -5.44 -4.54 -13.73
N SER A 43 -5.65 -5.81 -13.34
CA SER A 43 -5.39 -6.98 -14.20
C SER A 43 -6.16 -6.96 -15.52
N LYS A 44 -7.40 -6.44 -15.50
CA LYS A 44 -8.27 -6.32 -16.66
C LYS A 44 -7.83 -5.17 -17.57
N ASP A 45 -7.60 -3.99 -16.99
CA ASP A 45 -7.30 -2.78 -17.75
C ASP A 45 -5.89 -2.79 -18.36
N ARG A 46 -4.92 -3.51 -17.76
CA ARG A 46 -3.54 -3.61 -18.28
C ARG A 46 -3.43 -4.29 -19.65
N LYS A 47 -4.45 -5.03 -20.08
CA LYS A 47 -4.48 -5.70 -21.39
C LYS A 47 -4.97 -4.77 -22.51
N SER A 48 -5.59 -3.64 -22.17
CA SER A 48 -6.13 -2.67 -23.13
C SER A 48 -5.34 -1.36 -23.09
N ARG A 49 -5.36 -0.63 -24.21
CA ARG A 49 -4.83 0.74 -24.34
C ARG A 49 -5.92 1.74 -24.73
N ASP A 50 -7.19 1.36 -24.60
CA ASP A 50 -8.30 2.28 -24.82
C ASP A 50 -8.36 3.37 -23.73
N GLY A 51 -9.07 4.47 -24.02
CA GLY A 51 -9.16 5.61 -23.12
C GLY A 51 -9.78 5.27 -21.75
N ARG A 52 -10.71 4.30 -21.70
CA ARG A 52 -11.35 3.87 -20.46
C ARG A 52 -10.38 3.10 -19.58
N ALA A 53 -9.61 2.19 -20.16
CA ALA A 53 -8.58 1.42 -19.46
C ALA A 53 -7.52 2.36 -18.87
N LEU A 54 -7.09 3.38 -19.62
CA LEU A 54 -6.15 4.39 -19.12
C LEU A 54 -6.73 5.23 -17.98
N MET A 55 -8.00 5.66 -18.09
CA MET A 55 -8.71 6.35 -17.00
C MET A 55 -8.83 5.46 -15.76
N ASN A 56 -9.21 4.20 -15.91
CA ASN A 56 -9.33 3.24 -14.81
C ASN A 56 -7.98 3.06 -14.11
N LEU A 57 -6.90 2.83 -14.86
CA LEU A 57 -5.55 2.70 -14.29
C LEU A 57 -5.11 3.95 -13.53
N HIS A 58 -5.45 5.14 -14.06
CA HIS A 58 -5.19 6.41 -13.39
C HIS A 58 -5.97 6.52 -12.08
N ASN A 59 -7.28 6.31 -12.12
CA ASN A 59 -8.16 6.42 -10.95
C ASN A 59 -7.82 5.38 -9.87
N ASN A 60 -7.53 4.14 -10.27
CA ASN A 60 -7.10 3.08 -9.36
C ASN A 60 -5.76 3.44 -8.68
N ARG A 61 -4.83 4.05 -9.43
CA ARG A 61 -3.57 4.56 -8.86
C ARG A 61 -3.82 5.71 -7.88
N ALA A 62 -4.72 6.64 -8.21
CA ALA A 62 -5.08 7.74 -7.32
C ALA A 62 -5.67 7.21 -6.01
N GLY A 63 -6.61 6.27 -6.06
CA GLY A 63 -7.18 5.63 -4.87
C GLY A 63 -6.13 4.96 -3.98
N ARG A 64 -5.18 4.22 -4.56
CA ARG A 64 -4.09 3.60 -3.79
C ARG A 64 -3.10 4.58 -3.17
N LYS A 65 -2.98 5.80 -3.69
CA LYS A 65 -2.09 6.83 -3.09
C LYS A 65 -2.66 7.43 -1.82
N VAL A 66 -3.99 7.47 -1.68
CA VAL A 66 -4.64 7.99 -0.46
C VAL A 66 -4.37 7.09 0.74
N THR A 67 -4.09 5.80 0.51
CA THR A 67 -3.86 4.79 1.54
C THR A 67 -2.37 4.57 1.87
N LEU A 68 -1.44 5.29 1.23
CA LEU A 68 0.01 5.10 1.35
C LEU A 68 0.70 6.27 2.03
#